data_AF-A0A183L7T9-F1
#
_entry.id   AF-A0A183L7T9-F1
#
_cell.length_a   1.000
_cell.length_b   1.000
_cell.length_c   1.000
_cell.angle_alpha   90.00
_cell.angle_beta   90.00
_cell.angle_gamma   90.00
#
_symmetry.space_group_name_H-M   'P 1'
#
loop_
_entity.id
_entity.type
_entity.pdbx_description
1 polymer ?
#
loop_
_entity_poly.entity_id
_entity_poly.type
_entity_poly.pdbx_seq_one_letter_code
_entity_poly.pdbx_strand_id
1 'polypeptide(L)' 'MNPPAIEAAHIDLPIDVNPPTTEEIRMAIRQIKNEKAAGSDNIPAEALKSDVAVTTSMLYPLFKKIWEEEQVPMD' A
#
# COMPACT_ATOMS: atom_id res chain seq x y z
N MET A 1 21.94 -20.01 -26.67
CA MET A 1 20.47 -20.10 -26.52
C MET A 1 20.00 -18.72 -26.11
N ASN A 2 19.26 -18.00 -26.95
CA ASN A 2 18.62 -16.75 -26.54
C ASN A 2 17.33 -17.09 -25.79
N PRO A 3 17.02 -16.42 -24.68
CA PRO A 3 15.75 -16.64 -24.00
C PRO A 3 14.61 -16.21 -24.93
N PRO A 4 13.44 -16.89 -24.90
CA PRO A 4 12.27 -16.45 -25.65
C PRO A 4 11.88 -15.04 -25.22
N ALA A 5 11.74 -14.13 -26.18
CA ALA A 5 11.15 -12.82 -25.93
C ALA A 5 9.68 -13.04 -25.54
N ILE A 6 9.38 -12.99 -24.25
CA ILE A 6 8.01 -12.95 -23.76
C ILE A 6 7.48 -11.58 -24.15
N GLU A 7 6.70 -11.55 -25.22
CA GLU A 7 5.92 -10.38 -25.62
C GLU A 7 4.92 -10.10 -24.50
N ALA A 8 5.20 -9.08 -23.68
CA ALA A 8 4.28 -8.64 -22.67
C ALA A 8 3.01 -8.19 -23.39
N ALA A 9 1.91 -8.92 -23.20
CA ALA A 9 0.60 -8.39 -23.56
C ALA A 9 0.47 -7.07 -22.81
N HIS A 10 0.47 -5.95 -23.54
CA HIS A 10 0.16 -4.65 -22.99
C HIS A 10 -1.30 -4.70 -22.55
N ILE A 11 -1.53 -5.17 -21.33
CA ILE A 11 -2.84 -5.15 -20.73
C ILE A 11 -3.10 -3.68 -20.41
N ASP A 12 -3.85 -3.00 -21.27
CA ASP A 12 -4.44 -1.67 -21.06
C ASP A 12 -5.53 -1.72 -19.96
N LEU A 13 -5.22 -2.35 -18.82
CA LEU A 13 -6.01 -2.14 -17.62
C LEU A 13 -5.70 -0.71 -17.15
N PRO A 14 -6.72 0.10 -16.80
CA PRO A 14 -6.53 1.42 -16.20
C PRO A 14 -6.05 1.23 -14.74
N ILE A 15 -4.85 0.70 -14.59
CA ILE A 15 -4.15 0.62 -13.31
C ILE A 15 -3.40 1.94 -13.16
N ASP A 16 -3.64 2.61 -12.05
CA ASP A 16 -2.87 3.80 -11.71
C ASP A 16 -1.43 3.38 -11.35
N VAL A 17 -0.47 3.87 -12.13
CA VAL A 17 0.97 3.65 -11.95
C VAL A 17 1.66 4.87 -11.32
N ASN A 18 0.90 5.79 -10.76
CA ASN A 18 1.45 6.89 -9.99
C ASN A 18 1.76 6.45 -8.54
N PRO A 19 2.70 7.14 -7.87
CA PRO A 19 2.94 6.92 -6.45
C PRO A 19 1.67 7.14 -5.61
N PRO A 20 1.51 6.40 -4.51
CA PRO A 20 0.34 6.53 -3.65
C PRO A 20 0.23 7.94 -3.05
N THR A 21 -1.00 8.46 -2.98
CA THR A 21 -1.29 9.77 -2.41
C THR A 21 -1.69 9.67 -0.94
N THR A 22 -1.46 10.75 -0.19
CA THR A 22 -1.93 10.89 1.19
C THR A 22 -3.46 10.74 1.31
N GLU A 23 -4.22 11.17 0.29
CA GLU A 23 -5.67 11.09 0.30
C GLU A 23 -6.17 9.66 0.14
N GLU A 24 -5.56 8.88 -0.75
CA GLU A 24 -5.90 7.47 -0.94
C GLU A 24 -5.65 6.67 0.35
N ILE A 25 -4.52 6.90 1.00
CA ILE A 25 -4.18 6.25 2.28
C ILE A 25 -5.21 6.64 3.34
N ARG A 26 -5.56 7.93 3.44
CA ARG A 26 -6.58 8.42 4.37
C ARG A 26 -7.94 7.79 4.14
N MET A 27 -8.36 7.68 2.88
CA MET A 27 -9.62 7.04 2.50
C MET A 27 -9.60 5.54 2.79
N ALA A 28 -8.50 4.86 2.48
CA ALA A 28 -8.32 3.44 2.75
C ALA A 28 -8.44 3.15 4.25
N ILE A 29 -7.73 3.91 5.11
CA ILE A 29 -7.80 3.77 6.57
C ILE A 29 -9.25 3.88 7.08
N ARG A 30 -10.00 4.87 6.58
CA ARG A 30 -11.42 5.06 6.95
C ARG A 30 -12.29 3.86 6.54
N GLN A 31 -11.96 3.21 5.42
CA GLN A 31 -12.70 2.07 4.86
C GLN A 31 -12.31 0.71 5.46
N ILE A 32 -11.21 0.61 6.22
CA ILE A 32 -10.80 -0.64 6.89
C ILE A 32 -11.98 -1.18 7.72
N LYS A 33 -12.21 -2.49 7.74
CA LYS A 33 -13.25 -3.09 8.60
C LYS A 33 -12.70 -3.33 10.01
N ASN A 34 -13.45 -2.91 11.02
CA ASN A 34 -13.08 -3.02 12.44
C ASN A 34 -13.04 -4.48 12.92
N GLU A 35 -14.03 -5.29 12.53
CA GLU A 35 -14.22 -6.67 13.00
C GLU A 35 -13.25 -7.70 12.36
N LYS A 36 -12.11 -7.27 11.84
CA LYS A 36 -11.04 -8.18 11.41
C LYS A 36 -10.12 -8.47 12.59
N ALA A 37 -9.68 -9.73 12.72
CA ALA A 37 -8.62 -10.07 13.65
C ALA A 37 -7.39 -9.19 13.39
N ALA A 38 -6.73 -8.74 14.46
CA ALA A 38 -5.48 -8.01 14.37
C ALA A 38 -4.47 -8.82 13.53
N GLY A 39 -3.62 -8.11 12.78
CA GLY A 39 -2.56 -8.73 11.98
C GLY A 39 -1.54 -9.46 12.86
N SER A 40 -0.50 -10.03 12.24
CA SER A 40 0.64 -10.61 12.96
C SER A 40 1.39 -9.60 13.83
N ASP A 41 1.21 -8.30 13.55
CA ASP A 41 1.69 -7.16 14.32
C ASP A 41 0.85 -6.90 15.60
N ASN A 42 -0.26 -7.61 15.79
CA ASN A 42 -1.24 -7.39 16.85
C ASN A 42 -1.86 -5.98 16.85
N ILE A 43 -1.78 -5.25 15.73
CA ILE A 43 -2.37 -3.92 15.60
C ILE A 43 -3.83 -4.07 15.15
N PRO A 44 -4.81 -3.63 15.96
CA PRO A 44 -6.20 -3.67 15.57
C PRO A 44 -6.54 -2.58 14.55
N ALA A 45 -7.54 -2.83 13.70
CA ALA A 45 -8.01 -1.87 12.70
C ALA A 45 -8.48 -0.55 13.34
N GLU A 46 -9.03 -0.62 14.55
CA GLU A 46 -9.47 0.53 15.34
C GLU A 46 -8.30 1.43 15.73
N ALA A 47 -7.11 0.88 16.00
CA ALA A 47 -5.94 1.68 16.32
C ALA A 47 -5.51 2.54 15.11
N LEU A 48 -5.52 1.96 13.90
CA LEU A 48 -5.23 2.68 12.66
C LEU A 48 -6.25 3.81 12.38
N LYS A 49 -7.48 3.65 12.86
CA LYS A 49 -8.54 4.66 12.71
C LYS A 49 -8.57 5.71 13.81
N SER A 50 -7.97 5.43 14.97
CA SER A 50 -8.01 6.32 16.13
C SER A 50 -7.47 7.71 15.83
N ASP A 51 -6.38 7.79 15.06
CA ASP A 51 -5.82 9.04 14.53
C ASP A 51 -5.42 8.86 13.07
N VAL A 52 -6.40 9.04 12.18
CA VAL A 52 -6.19 8.88 10.74
C VAL A 52 -5.10 9.83 10.22
N ALA A 53 -4.97 11.04 10.76
CA ALA A 53 -3.98 12.00 10.27
C ALA A 53 -2.57 11.54 10.61
N VAL A 54 -2.34 11.13 11.86
CA VAL A 54 -1.05 10.61 12.31
C VAL A 54 -0.71 9.31 11.60
N THR A 55 -1.65 8.35 11.53
CA THR A 55 -1.42 7.08 10.83
C THR A 55 -1.12 7.29 9.35
N THR A 56 -1.82 8.21 8.68
CA THR A 56 -1.52 8.55 7.28
C THR A 56 -0.11 9.14 7.14
N SER A 57 0.30 10.05 8.05
CA SER A 57 1.63 10.65 8.03
C SER A 57 2.75 9.63 8.25
N MET A 58 2.50 8.57 9.05
CA MET A 58 3.47 7.49 9.26
C MET A 58 3.55 6.53 8.07
N LEU A 59 2.41 6.20 7.46
CA LEU A 59 2.35 5.23 6.36
C LEU A 59 2.80 5.79 5.01
N TYR A 60 2.59 7.09 4.76
CA TYR A 60 2.90 7.70 3.47
C TYR A 60 4.37 7.55 3.04
N PRO A 61 5.38 7.85 3.88
CA PRO A 61 6.79 7.62 3.52
C PRO A 61 7.10 6.16 3.21
N LEU A 62 6.48 5.22 3.93
CA LEU A 62 6.68 3.79 3.76
C LEU A 62 6.14 3.31 2.41
N PHE A 63 4.88 3.65 2.10
CA PHE A 63 4.26 3.26 0.83
C PHE A 63 4.95 3.93 -0.36
N LYS A 64 5.38 5.19 -0.20
CA LYS A 64 6.17 5.88 -1.24
C LYS A 64 7.50 5.17 -1.50
N LYS A 65 8.22 4.77 -0.44
CA LYS A 65 9.50 4.05 -0.56
C LYS A 65 9.33 2.69 -1.24
N ILE A 66 8.32 1.91 -0.84
CA ILE A 66 8.00 0.61 -1.46
C ILE A 66 7.68 0.78 -2.94
N TRP A 67 6.95 1.84 -3.29
CA TRP A 67 6.63 2.16 -4.68
C TRP A 67 7.86 2.54 -5.51
N GLU A 68 8.77 3.34 -4.96
CA GLU A 68 9.97 3.83 -5.66
C GLU A 68 11.09 2.79 -5.77
N GLU A 69 11.28 1.97 -4.72
CA GLU A 69 12.39 1.01 -4.63
C GLU A 69 11.99 -0.42 -5.01
N GLU A 70 10.70 -0.70 -5.16
CA GLU A 70 10.14 -2.05 -5.36
C GLU A 70 10.62 -3.08 -4.30
N GLN A 71 11.00 -2.59 -3.11
CA GLN A 71 11.52 -3.40 -2.01
C GLN A 71 10.79 -3.13 -0.70
N VAL A 72 10.58 -4.19 0.08
CA VAL A 72 10.03 -4.09 1.43
C VAL A 72 11.16 -3.64 2.38
N PRO A 73 10.98 -2.56 3.15
CA PRO A 73 11.95 -2.17 4.16
C PRO A 73 12.17 -3.29 5.17
N MET A 74 13.44 -3.56 5.48
CA MET A 74 13.80 -4.50 6.54
C MET A 74 13.50 -3.89 7.91
N ASP A 75 13.13 -4.76 8.86
CA ASP A 75 12.84 -4.43 10.27
C ASP A 75 14.04 -3.81 11.01
#